data_AF-A0AAD3P6J9-F1
#
_entry.id   AF-A0AAD3P6J9-F1
#
_cell.length_a   1.000
_cell.length_b   1.000
_cell.length_c   1.000
_cell.angle_alpha   90.00
_cell.angle_beta   90.00
_cell.angle_gamma   90.00
#
_symmetry.space_group_name_H-M   'P 1'
#
loop_
_entity.id
_entity.type
_entity.pdbx_description
1 polymer ?
#
loop_
_entity_poly.entity_id
_entity_poly.type
_entity_poly.pdbx_seq_one_letter_code
_entity_poly.pdbx_strand_id
1 'polypeptide(L)'
;MVFQGAVPQILGKTGEDFCSKIVGIMPQNADLSYERIKEISCISCPRKPEGSMFVMVKLNLSLLDDINDDIDFCIKLAKEEKVVALPGVAVGLKNWLHLTFAVDPFTLADGLGRIKAFSQRHATNK
;
A
#
# COMPACT_ATOMS: atom_id res chain seq x y z
N MET A 1 -28.57 -13.92 -13.81
CA MET A 1 -27.77 -12.68 -13.68
C MET A 1 -28.11 -12.01 -12.36
N VAL A 2 -27.49 -12.47 -11.26
CA VAL A 2 -27.88 -12.06 -9.89
C VAL A 2 -27.40 -10.62 -9.59
N PHE A 3 -26.28 -10.20 -10.19
CA PHE A 3 -25.69 -8.87 -9.98
C PHE A 3 -26.56 -7.73 -10.52
N GLN A 4 -27.14 -7.84 -11.72
CA GLN A 4 -27.98 -6.77 -12.28
C GLN A 4 -29.26 -6.52 -11.46
N GLY A 5 -29.77 -7.52 -10.74
CA GLY A 5 -30.91 -7.35 -9.84
C GLY A 5 -30.58 -6.56 -8.55
N ALA A 6 -29.31 -6.60 -8.11
CA ALA A 6 -28.86 -5.89 -6.91
C ALA A 6 -28.49 -4.42 -7.18
N VAL A 7 -28.04 -4.09 -8.40
CA VAL A 7 -27.57 -2.74 -8.77
C VAL A 7 -28.59 -1.63 -8.43
N PRO A 8 -29.89 -1.74 -8.78
CA PRO A 8 -30.87 -0.70 -8.45
C PRO A 8 -31.03 -0.50 -6.94
N GLN A 9 -30.92 -1.57 -6.15
CA GLN A 9 -31.01 -1.48 -4.69
C GLN A 9 -29.74 -0.89 -4.09
N ILE A 10 -28.56 -1.24 -4.59
CA ILE A 10 -27.29 -0.66 -4.14
C ILE A 10 -27.30 0.85 -4.41
N LEU A 11 -27.64 1.26 -5.64
CA LEU A 11 -27.68 2.68 -6.00
C LEU A 11 -28.79 3.45 -5.27
N GLY A 12 -29.96 2.83 -5.08
CA GLY A 12 -31.10 3.48 -4.44
C GLY A 12 -31.09 3.50 -2.91
N LYS A 13 -30.33 2.60 -2.26
CA LYS A 13 -30.30 2.47 -0.78
C LYS A 13 -28.94 2.78 -0.15
N THR A 14 -27.87 2.95 -0.93
CA THR A 14 -26.59 3.42 -0.37
C THR A 14 -26.75 4.89 0.00
N GLY A 15 -26.85 5.16 1.30
CA GLY A 15 -26.94 6.53 1.80
C GLY A 15 -25.65 7.30 1.57
N GLU A 16 -25.76 8.61 1.35
CA GLU A 16 -24.60 9.51 1.20
C GLU A 16 -23.64 9.43 2.40
N ASP A 17 -24.15 9.10 3.59
CA ASP A 17 -23.36 8.87 4.80
C ASP A 17 -22.30 7.77 4.63
N PHE A 18 -22.58 6.74 3.83
CA PHE A 18 -21.62 5.66 3.59
C PHE A 18 -20.41 6.18 2.82
N CYS A 19 -20.65 6.83 1.67
CA CYS A 19 -19.59 7.42 0.86
C CYS A 19 -18.83 8.49 1.66
N SER A 20 -19.56 9.33 2.41
CA SER A 20 -18.97 10.41 3.22
C SER A 20 -18.05 9.86 4.31
N LYS A 21 -18.40 8.75 4.96
CA LYS A 21 -17.52 8.07 5.93
C LYS A 21 -16.23 7.57 5.27
N ILE A 22 -16.32 6.93 4.11
CA ILE A 22 -15.13 6.45 3.38
C ILE A 22 -14.25 7.64 2.96
N VAL A 23 -14.85 8.70 2.42
CA VAL A 23 -14.14 9.95 2.05
C VAL A 23 -13.54 10.64 3.27
N GLY A 24 -14.09 10.47 4.47
CA GLY A 24 -13.51 10.99 5.70
C GLY A 24 -12.29 10.19 6.20
N ILE A 25 -12.26 8.87 6.00
CA ILE A 25 -11.20 7.97 6.50
C ILE A 25 -10.01 7.93 5.52
N MET A 26 -10.27 7.90 4.21
CA MET A 26 -9.21 7.73 3.21
C MET A 26 -8.11 8.80 3.26
N PRO A 27 -8.42 10.11 3.44
CA PRO A 27 -7.39 11.13 3.62
C PRO A 27 -6.53 10.88 4.85
N GLN A 28 -7.12 10.47 5.98
CA GLN A 28 -6.36 10.18 7.19
C GLN A 28 -5.40 9.01 7.00
N ASN A 29 -5.86 7.96 6.30
CA ASN A 29 -5.03 6.81 5.95
C ASN A 29 -3.94 7.16 4.92
N ALA A 30 -4.24 8.03 3.95
CA ALA A 30 -3.28 8.55 3.00
C ALA A 30 -2.17 9.34 3.72
N ASP A 31 -2.54 10.20 4.67
CA ASP A 31 -1.62 10.99 5.50
C ASP A 31 -0.73 10.09 6.35
N LEU A 32 -1.34 9.14 7.07
CA LEU A 32 -0.63 8.16 7.88
C LEU A 32 0.35 7.34 7.03
N SER A 33 -0.09 6.87 5.87
CA SER A 33 0.77 6.12 4.95
C SER A 33 1.95 6.96 4.50
N TYR A 34 1.70 8.19 4.06
CA TYR A 34 2.73 9.09 3.54
C TYR A 34 3.79 9.41 4.60
N GLU A 35 3.38 9.72 5.83
CA GLU A 35 4.34 10.00 6.91
C GLU A 35 5.14 8.75 7.31
N ARG A 36 4.49 7.59 7.46
CA ARG A 36 5.20 6.35 7.83
C ARG A 36 6.14 5.85 6.73
N ILE A 37 5.78 6.02 5.46
CA ILE A 37 6.64 5.63 4.33
C ILE A 37 7.96 6.41 4.33
N LYS A 38 7.95 7.70 4.72
CA LYS A 38 9.18 8.51 4.82
C LYS A 38 10.19 7.94 5.81
N GLU A 39 9.74 7.17 6.80
CA GLU A 39 10.61 6.54 7.79
C GLU A 39 11.27 5.25 7.29
N ILE A 40 10.92 4.78 6.09
CA ILE A 40 11.42 3.53 5.51
C ILE A 40 12.43 3.88 4.42
N SER A 41 13.72 3.70 4.71
CA SER A 41 14.83 4.17 3.87
C SER A 41 14.85 3.58 2.45
N CYS A 42 14.41 2.33 2.27
CA CYS A 42 14.47 1.64 0.99
C CYS A 42 13.31 1.99 0.03
N ILE A 43 12.27 2.71 0.50
CA ILE A 43 11.16 3.13 -0.34
C ILE A 43 10.99 4.65 -0.29
N SER A 44 10.52 5.23 -1.39
CA SER A 44 10.26 6.66 -1.45
C SER A 44 8.89 6.92 -2.06
N CYS A 45 8.14 7.83 -1.44
CA CYS A 45 6.87 8.30 -1.98
C CYS A 45 7.07 9.71 -2.55
N PRO A 46 7.16 9.88 -3.87
CA PRO A 46 7.43 11.19 -4.47
C PRO A 46 6.25 12.15 -4.35
N ARG A 47 5.02 11.62 -4.26
CA ARG A 47 3.81 12.42 -4.14
C ARG A 47 2.82 11.74 -3.21
N LYS A 48 2.30 12.51 -2.26
CA LYS A 48 1.18 12.10 -1.41
C LYS A 48 -0.05 11.79 -2.30
N PRO A 49 -0.76 10.67 -2.08
CA PRO A 49 -1.97 10.37 -2.83
C PRO A 49 -3.07 11.38 -2.50
N GLU A 50 -3.63 12.01 -3.53
CA GLU A 50 -4.73 13.00 -3.42
C GLU A 50 -6.12 12.37 -3.67
N GLY A 51 -6.14 11.07 -3.98
CA GLY A 51 -7.35 10.30 -4.25
C GLY A 51 -7.03 8.82 -4.39
N SER A 52 -8.02 8.02 -4.77
CA SER A 52 -7.92 6.55 -4.79
C SER A 52 -7.73 5.96 -3.38
N MET A 53 -7.25 4.72 -3.34
CA MET A 53 -7.16 3.85 -2.17
C MET A 53 -5.76 3.23 -2.00
N PHE A 54 -4.77 3.75 -2.73
CA PHE A 54 -3.41 3.22 -2.78
C PHE A 54 -2.37 4.31 -3.01
N VAL A 55 -1.12 3.98 -2.69
CA VAL A 55 0.06 4.79 -2.93
C VAL A 55 1.09 4.00 -3.74
N MET A 56 1.68 4.67 -4.73
CA MET A 56 2.82 4.15 -5.48
C MET A 56 4.11 4.61 -4.81
N VAL A 57 4.92 3.66 -4.37
CA VAL A 57 6.24 3.95 -3.78
C VAL A 57 7.33 3.39 -4.66
N LYS A 58 8.41 4.15 -4.83
CA LYS A 58 9.58 3.73 -5.60
C LYS A 58 10.52 2.96 -4.68
N LEU A 59 10.90 1.75 -5.10
CA LEU A 59 11.83 0.89 -4.38
C LEU A 59 13.27 1.25 -4.77
N ASN A 60 14.11 1.47 -3.77
CA ASN A 60 15.54 1.69 -3.91
C ASN A 60 16.29 0.39 -3.58
N LEU A 61 16.50 -0.42 -4.60
CA LEU A 61 17.21 -1.70 -4.50
C LEU A 61 18.66 -1.53 -4.03
N SER A 62 19.30 -0.39 -4.26
CA SER A 62 20.68 -0.16 -3.83
C SER A 62 20.86 -0.07 -2.31
N LEU A 63 19.76 0.02 -1.56
CA LEU A 63 19.74 0.03 -0.10
C LEU A 63 19.37 -1.34 0.48
N LEU A 64 19.16 -2.35 -0.35
CA LEU A 64 18.72 -3.68 0.05
C LEU A 64 19.73 -4.74 -0.40
N ASP A 65 20.14 -5.59 0.52
CA ASP A 65 20.91 -6.80 0.24
C ASP A 65 19.94 -7.95 -0.09
N ASP A 66 20.35 -8.84 -0.99
CA ASP A 66 19.58 -10.02 -1.38
C ASP A 66 18.19 -9.73 -2.00
N ILE A 67 17.90 -8.53 -2.51
CA ILE A 67 16.63 -8.24 -3.20
C ILE A 67 16.90 -7.73 -4.62
N ASN A 68 16.42 -8.47 -5.61
CA ASN A 68 16.77 -8.23 -7.01
C ASN A 68 15.83 -7.26 -7.74
N ASP A 69 14.54 -7.30 -7.43
CA ASP A 69 13.51 -6.47 -8.05
C ASP A 69 12.26 -6.35 -7.16
N ASP A 70 11.23 -5.66 -7.65
CA ASP A 70 9.95 -5.48 -6.97
C ASP A 70 9.17 -6.78 -6.77
N ILE A 71 9.34 -7.78 -7.64
CA ILE A 71 8.68 -9.09 -7.48
C ILE A 71 9.31 -9.84 -6.31
N ASP A 72 10.64 -9.93 -6.28
CA ASP A 72 11.40 -10.60 -5.21
C ASP A 72 11.11 -9.97 -3.85
N PHE A 73 11.09 -8.62 -3.80
CA PHE A 73 10.69 -7.88 -2.61
C PHE A 73 9.30 -8.29 -2.11
N CYS A 74 8.29 -8.28 -3.00
CA CYS A 74 6.92 -8.64 -2.63
C CYS A 74 6.80 -10.11 -2.15
N ILE A 75 7.50 -11.05 -2.80
CA ILE A 75 7.48 -12.46 -2.43
C ILE A 75 8.11 -12.67 -1.05
N LYS A 76 9.27 -12.06 -0.79
CA LYS A 76 9.96 -12.17 0.51
C LYS A 76 9.17 -11.50 1.63
N LEU A 77 8.63 -10.32 1.39
CA LEU A 77 7.76 -9.61 2.34
C LEU A 77 6.54 -10.47 2.71
N ALA A 78 5.88 -11.11 1.74
CA ALA A 78 4.74 -11.98 2.01
C ALA A 78 5.12 -13.23 2.81
N LYS A 79 6.31 -13.80 2.56
CA LYS A 79 6.80 -14.99 3.28
C LYS A 79 7.17 -14.69 4.72
N GLU A 80 7.96 -13.63 4.94
CA GLU A 80 8.55 -13.27 6.23
C GLU A 80 7.56 -12.52 7.13
N GLU A 81 6.89 -11.49 6.60
CA GLU A 81 6.07 -10.57 7.40
C GLU A 81 4.56 -10.83 7.31
N LYS A 82 4.15 -11.72 6.40
CA LYS A 82 2.74 -11.95 6.04
C LYS A 82 2.06 -10.68 5.52
N VAL A 83 2.82 -9.77 4.91
CA VAL A 83 2.31 -8.56 4.27
C VAL A 83 2.36 -8.72 2.76
N VAL A 84 1.24 -8.48 2.09
CA VAL A 84 1.14 -8.60 0.63
C VAL A 84 1.09 -7.20 0.01
N ALA A 85 2.04 -6.91 -0.86
CA ALA A 85 2.09 -5.74 -1.71
C ALA A 85 2.01 -6.14 -3.19
N LEU A 86 1.52 -5.24 -4.05
CA LEU A 86 1.50 -5.49 -5.49
C LEU A 86 2.79 -4.94 -6.12
N PRO A 87 3.57 -5.77 -6.84
CA PRO A 87 4.77 -5.29 -7.54
C PRO A 87 4.36 -4.36 -8.69
N GLY A 88 5.09 -3.27 -8.86
CA GLY A 88 4.80 -2.21 -9.83
C GLY A 88 4.90 -2.68 -11.27
N VAL A 89 5.69 -3.71 -11.56
CA VAL A 89 5.76 -4.32 -12.89
C VAL A 89 4.39 -4.84 -13.37
N ALA A 90 3.49 -5.22 -12.46
CA ALA A 90 2.12 -5.62 -12.81
C ALA A 90 1.29 -4.47 -13.41
N VAL A 91 1.69 -3.22 -13.16
CA VAL A 91 1.09 -1.99 -13.71
C VAL A 91 2.06 -1.23 -14.63
N GLY A 92 3.12 -1.88 -15.10
CA GLY A 92 4.09 -1.31 -16.06
C GLY A 92 5.19 -0.43 -15.44
N LEU A 93 5.39 -0.46 -14.12
CA LEU A 93 6.37 0.36 -13.40
C LEU A 93 7.41 -0.50 -12.67
N LYS A 94 8.56 -0.73 -13.31
CA LYS A 94 9.65 -1.55 -12.74
C LYS A 94 10.23 -0.93 -11.47
N ASN A 95 10.45 -1.75 -10.43
CA ASN A 95 10.99 -1.33 -9.13
C ASN A 95 10.09 -0.31 -8.40
N TRP A 96 8.78 -0.45 -8.54
CA TRP A 96 7.79 0.27 -7.75
C TRP A 96 6.94 -0.73 -6.97
N LEU A 97 6.27 -0.25 -5.93
CA LEU A 97 5.30 -1.03 -5.16
C LEU A 97 3.99 -0.25 -5.10
N HIS A 98 2.90 -0.98 -5.20
CA HIS A 98 1.55 -0.48 -5.04
C HIS A 98 1.02 -0.94 -3.67
N LEU A 99 0.97 -0.01 -2.72
CA LEU A 99 0.53 -0.25 -1.35
C LEU A 99 -0.89 0.29 -1.16
N THR A 100 -1.82 -0.57 -0.75
CA THR A 100 -3.19 -0.15 -0.43
C THR A 100 -3.27 0.45 0.98
N PHE A 101 -4.08 1.48 1.13
CA PHE A 101 -4.44 2.05 2.43
C PHE A 101 -5.95 1.99 2.69
N ALA A 102 -6.69 1.25 1.87
CA ALA A 102 -8.12 0.94 2.08
C ALA A 102 -8.34 -0.18 3.11
N VAL A 103 -7.71 -0.03 4.26
CA VAL A 103 -7.86 -0.90 5.43
C VAL A 103 -8.06 -0.02 6.66
N ASP A 104 -8.39 -0.59 7.81
CA ASP A 104 -8.47 0.21 9.02
C ASP A 104 -7.08 0.77 9.42
N PRO A 105 -7.02 1.92 10.13
CA PRO A 105 -5.76 2.56 10.46
C PRO A 105 -4.79 1.70 11.28
N PHE A 106 -5.29 0.77 12.10
CA PHE A 106 -4.45 -0.10 12.92
C PHE A 106 -3.74 -1.15 12.05
N THR A 107 -4.49 -1.82 11.16
CA THR A 107 -3.92 -2.76 10.19
C THR A 107 -2.92 -2.07 9.25
N LEU A 108 -3.23 -0.84 8.83
CA LEU A 108 -2.32 -0.04 8.01
C LEU A 108 -1.00 0.26 8.75
N ALA A 109 -1.09 0.75 9.99
CA ALA A 109 0.08 1.08 10.79
C ALA A 109 0.94 -0.15 11.11
N ASP A 110 0.33 -1.29 11.40
CA ASP A 110 1.02 -2.57 11.63
C ASP A 110 1.71 -3.05 10.35
N GLY A 111 1.02 -3.06 9.22
CA GLY A 111 1.59 -3.45 7.92
C GLY A 111 2.79 -2.60 7.52
N LEU A 112 2.69 -1.27 7.67
CA LEU A 112 3.80 -0.35 7.41
C LEU A 112 4.96 -0.55 8.40
N GLY A 113 4.66 -0.86 9.67
CA GLY A 113 5.66 -1.21 10.68
C GLY A 113 6.44 -2.48 10.32
N ARG A 114 5.75 -3.50 9.81
CA ARG A 114 6.38 -4.74 9.33
C ARG A 114 7.22 -4.53 8.07
N ILE A 115 6.75 -3.70 7.12
CA ILE A 115 7.56 -3.31 5.95
C ILE A 115 8.84 -2.60 6.41
N LYS A 116 8.75 -1.70 7.40
CA LYS A 116 9.93 -1.04 7.98
C LYS A 116 10.91 -2.05 8.59
N ALA A 117 10.42 -2.99 9.40
CA ALA A 117 11.25 -4.02 10.01
C ALA A 117 11.93 -4.92 8.96
N PHE A 118 11.18 -5.36 7.94
CA PHE A 118 11.71 -6.11 6.80
C PHE A 118 12.82 -5.33 6.09
N SER A 119 12.57 -4.05 5.80
CA SER A 119 13.53 -3.18 5.12
C SER A 119 14.82 -2.99 5.91
N GLN A 120 14.74 -2.94 7.24
CA GLN A 120 15.91 -2.83 8.11
C GLN A 120 16.72 -4.14 8.16
N ARG A 121 16.06 -5.31 8.14
CA ARG A 121 16.77 -6.60 8.14
C ARG A 121 17.51 -6.88 6.84
N HIS A 122 16.93 -6.44 5.73
CA HIS A 122 17.53 -6.58 4.40
C HIS A 122 18.33 -5.33 4.00
N ALA A 123 18.57 -4.38 4.91
CA ALA A 123 19.33 -3.17 4.58
C ALA A 123 20.80 -3.50 4.29
N THR A 124 21.38 -2.85 3.27
CA THR A 124 22.79 -3.02 2.95
C THR A 124 23.70 -2.50 4.06
N ASN A 125 24.49 -3.40 4.67
CA ASN A 125 25.54 -3.04 5.61
C ASN A 125 26.80 -2.58 4.85
N LYS A 126 26.83 -1.33 4.42
CA LYS A 126 28.05 -0.67 3.93
C LYS A 126 28.53 0.41 4.87
#